data_AF-A0A428MXL6-F1
#
_entry.id   AF-A0A428MXL6-F1
#
_cell.length_a   1.000
_cell.length_b   1.000
_cell.length_c   1.000
_cell.angle_alpha   90.00
_cell.angle_beta   90.00
_cell.angle_gamma   90.00
#
_symmetry.space_group_name_H-M   'P 1'
#
loop_
_entity.id
_entity.type
_entity.pdbx_description
1 polymer ?
#
loop_
_entity_poly.entity_id
_entity_poly.type
_entity_poly.pdbx_seq_one_letter_code
_entity_poly.pdbx_strand_id
1 'polypeptide(L)'
;MTRGQMAAVLNRAFEFGDNENKSEYFYDIDQDYALYNDVQMIAQMGITTGYSDGSYKPNNDVTRAQFAVFLARALDQDQFVNPNHTTYTNNRFGFEVTYPDNWEDGEEAENGDGKTLLDDNNSTIRAYGTHYEENQAPDVDDYEEVTLDNGKTAYYHTTQSDNKIAFDLYRVTDETEYHVNGEVTKAFYSENANDIRDTIYSLVTRN
;
A
#
# COMPACT_ATOMS: atom_id res chain seq x y z
N MET A 1 30.12 -5.49 8.25
CA MET A 1 29.78 -4.11 7.85
C MET A 1 28.31 -3.99 8.13
N THR A 2 27.92 -3.03 8.96
CA THR A 2 26.52 -2.88 9.34
C THR A 2 25.69 -2.23 8.24
N ARG A 3 24.38 -2.36 8.31
CA ARG A 3 23.43 -1.70 7.39
C ARG A 3 23.61 -0.18 7.41
N GLY A 4 23.74 0.42 8.60
CA GLY A 4 24.03 1.86 8.73
C GLY A 4 25.35 2.25 8.06
N GLN A 5 26.41 1.46 8.25
CA GLN A 5 27.71 1.72 7.58
C GLN A 5 27.60 1.60 6.05
N MET A 6 26.83 0.62 5.56
CA MET A 6 26.55 0.46 4.14
C MET A 6 25.80 1.67 3.57
N ALA A 7 24.79 2.18 4.28
CA ALA A 7 24.07 3.40 3.88
C ALA A 7 25.04 4.58 3.72
N ALA A 8 25.92 4.78 4.70
CA ALA A 8 26.93 5.83 4.66
C ALA A 8 27.92 5.66 3.50
N VAL A 9 28.31 4.42 3.19
CA VAL A 9 29.18 4.14 2.04
C VAL A 9 28.48 4.53 0.73
N LEU A 10 27.23 4.11 0.52
CA LEU A 10 26.52 4.41 -0.72
C LEU A 10 26.20 5.89 -0.85
N ASN A 11 25.68 6.54 0.21
CA ASN A 11 25.38 7.96 0.18
C ASN A 11 26.61 8.80 -0.22
N ARG A 12 27.77 8.48 0.34
CA ARG A 12 29.02 9.21 0.06
C ARG A 12 29.64 8.83 -1.26
N ALA A 13 29.57 7.56 -1.67
CA ALA A 13 30.18 7.10 -2.92
C ALA A 13 29.46 7.66 -4.16
N PHE A 14 28.15 7.86 -4.06
CA PHE A 14 27.31 8.39 -5.13
C PHE A 14 26.91 9.86 -4.93
N GLU A 15 27.40 10.48 -3.86
CA GLU A 15 27.20 11.90 -3.54
C GLU A 15 25.72 12.33 -3.50
N PHE A 16 24.82 11.50 -2.96
CA PHE A 16 23.38 11.85 -2.91
C PHE A 16 23.12 13.06 -2.00
N GLY A 17 23.84 13.17 -0.89
CA GLY A 17 23.79 14.35 -0.01
C GLY A 17 22.95 14.14 1.24
N ASP A 18 22.18 15.15 1.63
CA ASP A 18 21.33 15.14 2.81
C ASP A 18 19.85 15.11 2.44
N ASN A 19 19.04 14.46 3.26
CA ASN A 19 17.58 14.49 3.14
C ASN A 19 17.04 15.86 3.63
N GLU A 20 16.88 16.81 2.71
CA GLU A 20 16.40 18.17 3.01
C GLU A 20 14.94 18.19 3.52
N ASN A 21 14.14 17.20 3.14
CA ASN A 21 12.71 17.11 3.50
C ASN A 21 12.48 16.48 4.88
N LYS A 22 13.54 15.96 5.54
CA LYS A 22 13.49 15.31 6.86
C LYS A 22 12.36 14.27 7.00
N SER A 23 12.03 13.57 5.94
CA SER A 23 11.07 12.46 6.02
C SER A 23 11.62 11.36 6.90
N GLU A 24 10.87 10.95 7.93
CA GLU A 24 11.21 9.84 8.81
C GLU A 24 10.70 8.53 8.21
N TYR A 25 11.58 7.75 7.58
CA TYR A 25 11.21 6.51 6.90
C TYR A 25 11.15 5.27 7.82
N PHE A 26 11.85 5.29 8.95
CA PHE A 26 11.99 4.13 9.83
C PHE A 26 11.89 4.50 11.31
N TYR A 27 11.10 3.75 12.08
CA TYR A 27 10.83 4.06 13.48
C TYR A 27 12.02 3.75 14.42
N ASP A 28 12.99 2.96 13.98
CA ASP A 28 14.16 2.52 14.79
C ASP A 28 15.42 3.34 14.50
N ILE A 29 15.27 4.51 13.88
CA ILE A 29 16.34 5.44 13.51
C ILE A 29 16.07 6.80 14.14
N ASP A 30 16.59 7.01 15.36
CA ASP A 30 16.50 8.29 16.07
C ASP A 30 17.28 9.39 15.35
N GLN A 31 16.81 10.64 15.40
CA GLN A 31 17.47 11.80 14.77
C GLN A 31 18.91 12.03 15.27
N ASP A 32 19.23 11.60 16.48
CA ASP A 32 20.57 11.67 17.06
C ASP A 32 21.50 10.51 16.61
N TYR A 33 21.00 9.56 15.82
CA TYR A 33 21.80 8.48 15.27
C TYR A 33 22.86 9.03 14.32
N ALA A 34 24.12 8.64 14.53
CA ALA A 34 25.26 9.20 13.79
C ALA A 34 25.18 9.06 12.26
N LEU A 35 24.44 8.06 11.77
CA LEU A 35 24.24 7.81 10.33
C LEU A 35 22.76 8.05 9.93
N TYR A 36 22.02 8.86 10.70
CA TYR A 36 20.63 9.18 10.43
C TYR A 36 20.44 9.68 9.00
N ASN A 37 21.12 10.76 8.61
CA ASN A 37 21.00 11.35 7.28
C ASN A 37 21.33 10.33 6.17
N ASP A 38 22.40 9.56 6.35
CA ASP A 38 22.81 8.55 5.38
C ASP A 38 21.71 7.51 5.15
N VAL A 39 21.06 7.04 6.21
CA VAL A 39 19.96 6.07 6.15
C VAL A 39 18.70 6.68 5.52
N GLN A 40 18.31 7.87 5.97
CA GLN A 40 17.12 8.54 5.43
C GLN A 40 17.31 8.89 3.95
N MET A 41 18.53 9.23 3.53
CA MET A 41 18.81 9.59 2.14
C MET A 41 18.71 8.38 1.22
N ILE A 42 19.33 7.25 1.56
CA ILE A 42 19.20 6.05 0.72
C ILE A 42 17.75 5.50 0.69
N ALA A 43 16.94 5.78 1.71
CA ALA A 43 15.52 5.47 1.71
C ALA A 43 14.73 6.39 0.77
N GLN A 44 15.00 7.70 0.83
CA GLN A 44 14.44 8.69 -0.09
C GLN A 44 14.77 8.37 -1.55
N MET A 45 16.00 7.90 -1.82
CA MET A 45 16.44 7.48 -3.15
C MET A 45 15.92 6.09 -3.56
N GLY A 46 15.07 5.43 -2.75
CA GLY A 46 14.49 4.13 -3.08
C GLY A 46 15.45 2.93 -2.99
N ILE A 47 16.68 3.14 -2.54
CA ILE A 47 17.71 2.09 -2.45
C ILE A 47 17.36 1.07 -1.36
N THR A 48 16.65 1.50 -0.32
CA THR A 48 16.17 0.65 0.77
C THR A 48 14.71 0.92 1.13
N THR A 49 13.96 -0.14 1.40
CA THR A 49 12.58 -0.09 1.93
C THR A 49 12.48 -0.50 3.39
N GLY A 50 13.59 -0.91 4.01
CA GLY A 50 13.60 -1.42 5.38
C GLY A 50 13.10 -2.86 5.48
N TYR A 51 12.44 -3.16 6.59
CA TYR A 51 11.75 -4.41 6.87
C TYR A 51 10.24 -4.17 6.90
N SER A 52 9.45 -5.23 6.73
CA SER A 52 7.98 -5.15 6.75
C SER A 52 7.39 -4.66 8.08
N ASP A 53 8.17 -4.71 9.17
CA ASP A 53 7.79 -4.15 10.47
C ASP A 53 7.96 -2.62 10.55
N GLY A 54 8.49 -1.98 9.50
CA GLY A 54 8.76 -0.54 9.43
C GLY A 54 10.14 -0.13 9.96
N SER A 55 11.01 -1.10 10.28
CA SER A 55 12.36 -0.84 10.80
C SER A 55 13.45 -0.87 9.72
N TYR A 56 14.62 -0.31 10.00
CA TYR A 56 15.81 -0.40 9.18
C TYR A 56 16.87 -1.37 9.72
N LYS A 57 16.93 -1.57 11.04
CA LYS A 57 17.90 -2.40 11.78
C LYS A 57 19.35 -2.00 11.47
N PRO A 58 19.77 -0.76 11.80
CA PRO A 58 21.04 -0.19 11.33
C PRO A 58 22.29 -0.94 11.79
N ASN A 59 22.18 -1.66 12.92
CA ASN A 59 23.27 -2.42 13.53
C ASN A 59 23.41 -3.85 13.00
N ASN A 60 22.45 -4.33 12.20
CA ASN A 60 22.56 -5.65 11.60
C ASN A 60 23.66 -5.69 10.54
N ASP A 61 24.38 -6.80 10.45
CA ASP A 61 25.35 -7.02 9.39
C ASP A 61 24.67 -7.20 8.03
N VAL A 62 25.33 -6.68 6.99
CA VAL A 62 24.92 -6.86 5.58
C VAL A 62 25.67 -8.03 4.97
N THR A 63 24.94 -8.97 4.37
CA THR A 63 25.53 -10.04 3.57
C THR A 63 26.02 -9.51 2.22
N ARG A 64 26.95 -10.22 1.57
CA ARG A 64 27.46 -9.84 0.24
C ARG A 64 26.34 -9.72 -0.81
N ALA A 65 25.35 -10.62 -0.75
CA ALA A 65 24.20 -10.58 -1.65
C ALA A 65 23.36 -9.32 -1.42
N GLN A 66 23.02 -9.01 -0.17
CA GLN A 66 22.29 -7.78 0.17
C GLN A 66 23.06 -6.52 -0.27
N PHE A 67 24.37 -6.48 -0.03
CA PHE A 67 25.20 -5.36 -0.49
C PHE A 67 25.15 -5.19 -2.01
N ALA A 68 25.21 -6.28 -2.78
CA ALA A 68 25.10 -6.24 -4.24
C ALA A 68 23.74 -5.69 -4.69
N VAL A 69 22.64 -6.03 -4.00
CA VAL A 69 21.32 -5.46 -4.28
C VAL A 69 21.31 -3.95 -4.03
N PHE A 70 21.80 -3.49 -2.86
CA PHE A 70 21.85 -2.05 -2.58
C PHE A 70 22.73 -1.29 -3.59
N LEU A 71 23.86 -1.87 -3.98
CA LEU A 71 24.74 -1.28 -4.97
C LEU A 71 24.09 -1.23 -6.37
N ALA A 72 23.39 -2.28 -6.78
CA ALA A 72 22.67 -2.30 -8.05
C ALA A 72 21.61 -1.19 -8.11
N ARG A 73 20.83 -1.02 -7.04
CA ARG A 73 19.84 0.07 -6.92
C ARG A 73 20.47 1.45 -6.92
N ALA A 74 21.65 1.60 -6.30
CA ALA A 74 22.38 2.87 -6.32
C ALA A 74 22.97 3.22 -7.70
N LEU A 75 23.32 2.21 -8.51
CA LEU A 75 23.91 2.39 -9.85
C LEU A 75 22.87 2.72 -10.92
N ASP A 76 21.65 2.21 -10.78
CA ASP A 76 20.59 2.35 -11.78
C ASP A 76 19.25 2.65 -11.10
N GLN A 77 19.11 3.90 -10.66
CA GLN A 77 17.91 4.35 -9.96
C GLN A 77 16.67 4.38 -10.87
N ASP A 78 16.85 4.42 -12.19
CA ASP A 78 15.75 4.41 -13.14
C ASP A 78 15.20 2.99 -13.38
N GLN A 79 16.04 1.96 -13.26
CA GLN A 79 15.58 0.56 -13.27
C GLN A 79 15.11 0.04 -11.92
N PHE A 80 15.51 0.70 -10.83
CA PHE A 80 15.13 0.34 -9.47
C PHE A 80 14.51 1.50 -8.71
N VAL A 81 13.78 2.37 -9.42
CA VAL A 81 12.97 3.40 -8.78
C VAL A 81 12.14 2.68 -7.73
N ASN A 82 12.11 3.20 -6.51
CA ASN A 82 10.98 2.83 -5.66
C ASN A 82 9.78 3.27 -6.50
N PRO A 83 8.94 2.33 -6.97
CA PRO A 83 7.78 2.71 -7.75
C PRO A 83 7.09 3.85 -7.01
N ASN A 84 6.56 4.82 -7.73
CA ASN A 84 5.57 5.69 -7.11
C ASN A 84 4.57 4.77 -6.40
N HIS A 85 4.24 5.08 -5.15
CA HIS A 85 3.29 4.26 -4.44
C HIS A 85 1.99 5.01 -4.33
N THR A 86 0.91 4.42 -4.77
CA THR A 86 -0.42 4.96 -4.47
C THR A 86 -0.88 4.39 -3.14
N THR A 87 -1.03 5.26 -2.14
CA THR A 87 -1.58 4.88 -0.82
C THR A 87 -3.05 5.27 -0.71
N TYR A 88 -3.87 4.28 -0.41
CA TYR A 88 -5.28 4.43 -0.09
C TYR A 88 -5.44 4.38 1.42
N THR A 89 -5.87 5.50 2.00
CA THR A 89 -6.18 5.56 3.43
C THR A 89 -7.69 5.58 3.62
N ASN A 90 -8.18 4.68 4.46
CA ASN A 90 -9.48 4.81 5.10
C ASN A 90 -9.29 5.26 6.55
N ASN A 91 -9.47 6.55 6.79
CA ASN A 91 -9.27 7.16 8.11
C ASN A 91 -10.33 6.71 9.14
N ARG A 92 -11.53 6.35 8.68
CA ARG A 92 -12.64 5.94 9.55
C ARG A 92 -12.38 4.57 10.19
N PHE A 93 -11.78 3.65 9.44
CA PHE A 93 -11.48 2.29 9.88
C PHE A 93 -9.98 2.04 10.12
N GLY A 94 -9.17 3.10 10.06
CA GLY A 94 -7.75 3.09 10.39
C GLY A 94 -6.95 2.11 9.55
N PHE A 95 -7.13 2.13 8.23
CA PHE A 95 -6.33 1.29 7.33
C PHE A 95 -5.72 2.03 6.17
N GLU A 96 -4.56 1.54 5.75
CA GLU A 96 -3.81 2.02 4.61
C GLU A 96 -3.46 0.83 3.73
N VAL A 97 -3.61 1.01 2.42
CA VAL A 97 -3.24 0.03 1.41
C VAL A 97 -2.32 0.74 0.41
N THR A 98 -1.12 0.22 0.20
CA THR A 98 -0.04 0.93 -0.51
C THR A 98 0.50 0.05 -1.63
N TYR A 99 0.42 0.54 -2.86
CA TYR A 99 0.74 -0.23 -4.06
C TYR A 99 1.87 0.40 -4.87
N PRO A 100 2.84 -0.37 -5.36
CA PRO A 100 3.85 0.09 -6.30
C PRO A 100 3.31 0.26 -7.74
N ASP A 101 3.53 1.42 -8.36
CA ASP A 101 3.18 1.76 -9.74
C ASP A 101 3.90 0.94 -10.84
N ASN A 102 4.92 0.13 -10.54
CA ASN A 102 5.76 -0.56 -11.54
C ASN A 102 5.60 -2.09 -11.59
N TRP A 103 4.46 -2.59 -11.15
CA TRP A 103 4.20 -4.03 -11.06
C TRP A 103 3.85 -4.66 -12.42
N GLU A 104 4.34 -5.88 -12.68
CA GLU A 104 4.15 -6.59 -13.97
C GLU A 104 2.94 -7.55 -13.95
N ASP A 105 2.34 -7.77 -15.12
CA ASP A 105 1.13 -8.57 -15.37
C ASP A 105 1.14 -9.96 -14.70
N GLY A 106 0.05 -10.29 -13.99
CA GLY A 106 -0.23 -11.63 -13.46
C GLY A 106 0.32 -11.97 -12.07
N GLU A 107 0.92 -11.02 -11.34
CA GLU A 107 1.27 -11.20 -9.93
C GLU A 107 0.11 -10.73 -9.01
N GLU A 108 -0.33 -11.57 -8.05
CA GLU A 108 -1.06 -11.11 -6.85
C GLU A 108 -0.02 -10.59 -5.86
N ALA A 109 -0.24 -9.43 -5.23
CA ALA A 109 0.72 -8.83 -4.31
C ALA A 109 1.25 -9.90 -3.33
N GLU A 110 2.53 -10.26 -3.42
CA GLU A 110 3.15 -11.28 -2.53
C GLU A 110 2.99 -10.90 -1.04
N ASN A 111 2.65 -9.64 -0.76
CA ASN A 111 2.37 -9.09 0.56
C ASN A 111 0.96 -9.43 1.11
N GLY A 112 0.03 -9.93 0.30
CA GLY A 112 -1.33 -10.25 0.71
C GLY A 112 -2.11 -9.05 1.26
N ASP A 113 -1.91 -7.83 0.73
CA ASP A 113 -2.44 -6.57 1.23
C ASP A 113 -3.95 -6.33 1.03
N GLY A 114 -4.73 -7.36 1.35
CA GLY A 114 -6.11 -7.14 1.76
C GLY A 114 -6.18 -6.96 3.27
N LYS A 115 -6.74 -5.84 3.76
CA LYS A 115 -7.10 -5.73 5.17
C LYS A 115 -8.49 -6.32 5.41
N THR A 116 -8.55 -7.34 6.24
CA THR A 116 -9.80 -7.80 6.85
C THR A 116 -10.31 -6.73 7.81
N LEU A 117 -11.45 -6.12 7.48
CA LEU A 117 -12.14 -5.12 8.31
C LEU A 117 -13.12 -5.79 9.27
N LEU A 118 -13.71 -6.92 8.84
CA LEU A 118 -14.58 -7.77 9.63
C LEU A 118 -14.36 -9.22 9.20
N ASP A 119 -14.21 -10.12 10.16
CA ASP A 119 -14.23 -11.56 9.94
C ASP A 119 -14.81 -12.21 11.19
N ASP A 120 -16.10 -12.48 11.14
CA ASP A 120 -16.82 -13.27 12.12
C ASP A 120 -17.44 -14.50 11.45
N ASN A 121 -17.97 -15.43 12.26
CA ASN A 121 -18.51 -16.71 11.77
C ASN A 121 -19.58 -16.58 10.67
N ASN A 122 -20.20 -15.42 10.48
CA ASN A 122 -21.30 -15.18 9.55
C ASN A 122 -21.11 -13.93 8.67
N SER A 123 -20.08 -13.11 8.86
CA SER A 123 -19.90 -11.84 8.16
C SER A 123 -18.43 -11.58 7.87
N THR A 124 -18.11 -11.24 6.63
CA THR A 124 -16.76 -10.85 6.22
C THR A 124 -16.80 -9.51 5.50
N ILE A 125 -15.78 -8.69 5.73
CA ILE A 125 -15.50 -7.47 4.97
C ILE A 125 -13.99 -7.38 4.79
N ARG A 126 -13.55 -7.23 3.55
CA ARG A 126 -12.14 -7.08 3.17
C ARG A 126 -11.98 -5.89 2.24
N ALA A 127 -10.91 -5.14 2.44
CA ALA A 127 -10.45 -4.12 1.51
C ALA A 127 -9.13 -4.59 0.89
N TYR A 128 -8.99 -4.56 -0.42
CA TYR A 128 -7.77 -4.92 -1.15
C TYR A 128 -7.70 -4.15 -2.48
N GLY A 129 -6.59 -4.26 -3.19
CA GLY A 129 -6.38 -3.73 -4.52
C GLY A 129 -5.53 -4.70 -5.34
N THR A 130 -5.74 -4.66 -6.64
CA THR A 130 -5.10 -5.53 -7.64
C THR A 130 -4.72 -4.69 -8.85
N HIS A 131 -3.81 -5.17 -9.69
CA HIS A 131 -3.54 -4.53 -10.98
C HIS A 131 -4.81 -4.59 -11.84
N TYR A 132 -5.12 -3.51 -12.56
CA TYR A 132 -6.28 -3.47 -13.43
C TYR A 132 -6.02 -4.23 -14.72
N GLU A 133 -6.68 -5.37 -14.88
CA GLU A 133 -6.72 -6.08 -16.15
C GLU A 133 -8.12 -5.96 -16.78
N GLU A 134 -8.24 -5.30 -17.93
CA GLU A 134 -9.53 -5.09 -18.63
C GLU A 134 -10.31 -6.41 -18.85
N ASN A 135 -9.60 -7.52 -19.07
CA ASN A 135 -10.23 -8.83 -19.29
C ASN A 135 -10.67 -9.55 -17.99
N GLN A 136 -10.25 -9.07 -16.82
CA GLN A 136 -10.63 -9.60 -15.50
C GLN A 136 -11.50 -8.61 -14.71
N ALA A 137 -11.54 -7.36 -15.14
CA ALA A 137 -12.35 -6.31 -14.54
C ALA A 137 -13.83 -6.74 -14.47
N PRO A 138 -14.51 -6.46 -13.34
CA PRO A 138 -15.93 -6.71 -13.23
C PRO A 138 -16.72 -5.90 -14.28
N ASP A 139 -17.77 -6.51 -14.81
CA ASP A 139 -18.74 -5.77 -15.61
C ASP A 139 -19.50 -4.79 -14.71
N VAL A 140 -19.18 -3.51 -14.85
CA VAL A 140 -19.73 -2.44 -14.02
C VAL A 140 -21.11 -1.95 -14.49
N ASP A 141 -21.67 -2.50 -15.56
CA ASP A 141 -22.98 -2.06 -16.09
C ASP A 141 -24.12 -2.24 -15.06
N ASP A 142 -23.99 -3.23 -14.17
CA ASP A 142 -24.94 -3.53 -13.10
C ASP A 142 -24.56 -2.88 -11.74
N TYR A 143 -23.59 -1.96 -11.72
CA TYR A 143 -23.13 -1.26 -10.51
C TYR A 143 -23.80 0.12 -10.38
N GLU A 144 -24.05 0.55 -9.15
CA GLU A 144 -24.44 1.92 -8.82
C GLU A 144 -23.18 2.81 -8.80
N GLU A 145 -23.13 3.85 -9.63
CA GLU A 145 -22.09 4.86 -9.56
C GLU A 145 -22.21 5.69 -8.26
N VAL A 146 -21.11 5.82 -7.52
CA VAL A 146 -21.05 6.53 -6.24
C VAL A 146 -19.88 7.53 -6.22
N THR A 147 -20.08 8.68 -5.58
CA THR A 147 -19.05 9.72 -5.43
C THR A 147 -18.43 9.69 -4.04
N LEU A 148 -17.12 9.46 -3.95
CA LEU A 148 -16.34 9.42 -2.72
C LEU A 148 -16.14 10.83 -2.13
N ASP A 149 -15.73 10.92 -0.85
CA ASP A 149 -15.48 12.18 -0.12
C ASP A 149 -14.39 13.04 -0.78
N ASN A 150 -13.45 12.41 -1.48
CA ASN A 150 -12.41 13.08 -2.25
C ASN A 150 -12.89 13.56 -3.65
N GLY A 151 -14.19 13.41 -3.96
CA GLY A 151 -14.82 13.79 -5.22
C GLY A 151 -14.57 12.82 -6.39
N LYS A 152 -13.97 11.66 -6.15
CA LYS A 152 -13.71 10.63 -7.18
C LYS A 152 -14.89 9.68 -7.31
N THR A 153 -15.02 9.07 -8.49
CA THR A 153 -16.05 8.07 -8.78
C THR A 153 -15.61 6.66 -8.37
N ALA A 154 -16.53 5.89 -7.82
CA ALA A 154 -16.43 4.44 -7.64
C ALA A 154 -17.76 3.77 -8.02
N TYR A 155 -17.78 2.44 -8.04
CA TYR A 155 -18.90 1.62 -8.46
C TYR A 155 -19.28 0.66 -7.34
N TYR A 156 -20.56 0.59 -6.99
CA TYR A 156 -21.03 -0.23 -5.89
C TYR A 156 -22.10 -1.22 -6.36
N HIS A 157 -21.93 -2.49 -6.04
CA HIS A 157 -22.90 -3.54 -6.35
C HIS A 157 -23.26 -4.34 -5.11
N THR A 158 -24.51 -4.82 -5.05
CA THR A 158 -24.97 -5.73 -4.00
C THR A 158 -25.75 -6.88 -4.59
N THR A 159 -25.44 -8.10 -4.13
CA THR A 159 -26.22 -9.30 -4.42
C THR A 159 -26.87 -9.82 -3.13
N GLN A 160 -28.15 -10.18 -3.19
CA GLN A 160 -28.87 -10.75 -2.05
C GLN A 160 -29.06 -12.26 -2.21
N SER A 161 -28.78 -13.01 -1.15
CA SER A 161 -29.16 -14.42 -1.00
C SER A 161 -30.13 -14.58 0.17
N ASP A 162 -30.52 -15.81 0.54
CA ASP A 162 -31.56 -16.04 1.56
C ASP A 162 -31.29 -15.32 2.88
N ASN A 163 -30.07 -15.42 3.42
CA ASN A 163 -29.69 -14.81 4.71
C ASN A 163 -28.49 -13.86 4.65
N LYS A 164 -27.89 -13.66 3.47
CA LYS A 164 -26.71 -12.83 3.29
C LYS A 164 -26.92 -11.71 2.29
N ILE A 165 -26.12 -10.67 2.43
CA ILE A 165 -25.91 -9.61 1.45
C ILE A 165 -24.43 -9.62 1.12
N ALA A 166 -24.11 -9.93 -0.13
CA ALA A 166 -22.80 -9.70 -0.69
C ALA A 166 -22.76 -8.29 -1.26
N PHE A 167 -21.67 -7.59 -1.07
CA PHE A 167 -21.43 -6.30 -1.69
C PHE A 167 -20.01 -6.22 -2.24
N ASP A 168 -19.84 -5.46 -3.30
CA ASP A 168 -18.56 -5.16 -3.92
C ASP A 168 -18.51 -3.67 -4.22
N LEU A 169 -17.47 -3.01 -3.71
CA LEU A 169 -17.05 -1.69 -4.14
C LEU A 169 -15.90 -1.89 -5.10
N TYR A 170 -15.97 -1.24 -6.24
CA TYR A 170 -14.98 -1.29 -7.29
C TYR A 170 -14.57 0.11 -7.73
N ARG A 171 -13.27 0.37 -7.87
CA ARG A 171 -12.75 1.61 -8.47
C ARG A 171 -11.45 1.35 -9.18
N VAL A 172 -11.30 1.92 -10.36
CA VAL A 172 -10.03 1.94 -11.09
C VAL A 172 -9.39 3.32 -11.00
N THR A 173 -8.08 3.35 -10.76
CA THR A 173 -7.25 4.54 -10.95
C THR A 173 -5.95 4.16 -11.63
N ASP A 174 -5.66 4.83 -12.73
CA ASP A 174 -4.48 4.56 -13.57
C ASP A 174 -4.46 3.07 -13.99
N GLU A 175 -3.63 2.24 -13.33
CA GLU A 175 -3.47 0.80 -13.60
C GLU A 175 -3.79 -0.08 -12.39
N THR A 176 -4.51 0.46 -11.39
CA THR A 176 -4.87 -0.30 -10.18
C THR A 176 -6.38 -0.29 -9.98
N GLU A 177 -6.94 -1.48 -9.74
CA GLU A 177 -8.32 -1.66 -9.30
C GLU A 177 -8.37 -1.89 -7.78
N TYR A 178 -9.35 -1.28 -7.14
CA TYR A 178 -9.52 -1.31 -5.69
C TYR A 178 -10.87 -1.89 -5.34
N HIS A 179 -10.85 -2.82 -4.39
CA HIS A 179 -12.00 -3.54 -3.90
C HIS A 179 -12.24 -3.30 -2.42
N VAL A 180 -13.48 -3.01 -2.06
CA VAL A 180 -13.98 -3.22 -0.69
C VAL A 180 -15.21 -4.09 -0.78
N ASN A 181 -15.06 -5.36 -0.45
CA ASN A 181 -16.13 -6.33 -0.61
C ASN A 181 -16.33 -7.18 0.64
N GLY A 182 -17.46 -7.86 0.67
CA GLY A 182 -17.83 -8.64 1.83
C GLY A 182 -19.14 -9.38 1.66
N GLU A 183 -19.31 -10.44 2.45
CA GLU A 183 -20.58 -11.11 2.60
C GLU A 183 -21.02 -11.03 4.06
N VAL A 184 -22.09 -10.29 4.32
CA VAL A 184 -22.59 -10.05 5.69
C VAL A 184 -24.01 -10.57 5.84
N THR A 185 -24.45 -10.83 7.07
CA THR A 185 -25.87 -11.21 7.29
C THR A 185 -26.82 -10.08 6.92
N LYS A 186 -28.05 -10.40 6.50
CA LYS A 186 -29.10 -9.40 6.24
C LYS A 186 -29.37 -8.49 7.45
N ALA A 187 -29.33 -9.07 8.65
CA ALA A 187 -29.50 -8.33 9.89
C ALA A 187 -28.38 -7.30 10.08
N PHE A 188 -27.12 -7.75 9.97
CA PHE A 188 -25.96 -6.88 10.04
C PHE A 188 -26.03 -5.77 8.99
N TYR A 189 -26.31 -6.11 7.73
CA TYR A 189 -26.40 -5.11 6.67
C TYR A 189 -27.52 -4.10 6.93
N SER A 190 -28.69 -4.53 7.39
CA SER A 190 -29.81 -3.62 7.65
C SER A 190 -29.49 -2.61 8.76
N GLU A 191 -28.67 -3.00 9.74
CA GLU A 191 -28.22 -2.13 10.83
C GLU A 191 -27.05 -1.22 10.42
N ASN A 192 -26.20 -1.68 9.50
CA ASN A 192 -24.91 -1.06 9.19
C ASN A 192 -24.79 -0.59 7.73
N ALA A 193 -25.86 -0.60 6.92
CA ALA A 193 -25.81 -0.28 5.49
C ALA A 193 -25.22 1.11 5.23
N ASN A 194 -25.59 2.10 6.05
CA ASN A 194 -25.03 3.44 5.95
C ASN A 194 -23.54 3.45 6.31
N ASP A 195 -23.12 2.71 7.34
CA ASP A 195 -21.71 2.65 7.73
C ASP A 195 -20.85 1.90 6.70
N ILE A 196 -21.40 0.85 6.07
CA ILE A 196 -20.79 0.17 4.94
C ILE A 196 -20.67 1.14 3.76
N ARG A 197 -21.73 1.88 3.42
CA ARG A 197 -21.68 2.90 2.35
C ARG A 197 -20.75 4.06 2.70
N ASP A 198 -20.65 4.46 3.95
CA ASP A 198 -19.70 5.51 4.35
C ASP A 198 -18.26 4.99 4.36
N THR A 199 -18.03 3.68 4.52
CA THR A 199 -16.73 3.06 4.28
C THR A 199 -16.31 3.32 2.84
N ILE A 200 -17.26 3.21 1.90
CA ILE A 200 -17.08 3.57 0.50
C ILE A 200 -16.72 5.05 0.41
N TYR A 201 -17.57 5.94 0.92
CA TYR A 201 -17.36 7.38 0.77
C TYR A 201 -16.07 7.90 1.41
N SER A 202 -15.59 7.28 2.49
CA SER A 202 -14.39 7.74 3.22
C SER A 202 -13.03 7.35 2.63
N LEU A 203 -12.99 6.70 1.46
CA LEU A 203 -11.73 6.35 0.80
C LEU A 203 -11.01 7.58 0.23
N VAL A 204 -9.77 7.80 0.66
CA VAL A 204 -8.91 8.89 0.18
C VAL A 204 -7.66 8.31 -0.49
N THR A 205 -7.39 8.73 -1.72
CA THR A 205 -6.16 8.41 -2.46
C THR A 205 -5.11 9.49 -2.18
N ARG A 206 -3.86 9.09 -1.91
CA ARG A 206 -2.68 9.98 -1.84
C ARG A 206 -1.60 9.44 -2.77
N ASN A 207 -1.03 10.35 -3.56
CA ASN A 207 0.13 10.12 -4.42
C ASN A 207 1.39 10.62 -3.72
#